data_AF-A0A2W2AT74-F1
#
_entry.id   AF-A0A2W2AT74-F1
#
_cell.length_a   1.000
_cell.length_b   1.000
_cell.length_c   1.000
_cell.angle_alpha   90.00
_cell.angle_beta   90.00
_cell.angle_gamma   90.00
#
_symmetry.space_group_name_H-M   'P 1'
#
loop_
_entity.id
_entity.type
_entity.pdbx_description
1 polymer ?
#
loop_
_entity_poly.entity_id
_entity_poly.type
_entity_poly.pdbx_seq_one_letter_code
_entity_poly.pdbx_strand_id
1 'polypeptide(L)'
;MNNLLIASAVAAALALPAVAAAQAGPTPAPSYAAEKCFGIAKAGANDCASMTGTHSCAGMSKVDADPNEWVYVPAGYCSRIVGGQTK
;
A
#
# COMPACT_ATOMS: atom_id res chain seq x y z
N MET A 1 25.09 -25.80 22.75
CA MET A 1 25.17 -24.32 22.63
C MET A 1 25.25 -23.84 21.18
N ASN A 2 25.91 -24.54 20.25
CA ASN A 2 26.02 -24.12 18.84
C ASN A 2 24.70 -24.12 18.05
N ASN A 3 23.78 -25.07 18.30
CA ASN A 3 22.51 -25.13 17.57
C ASN A 3 21.58 -23.94 17.88
N LEU A 4 21.67 -23.37 19.10
CA LEU A 4 20.90 -22.17 19.46
C LEU A 4 21.41 -20.94 18.68
N LEU A 5 22.73 -20.82 18.47
CA LEU A 5 23.31 -19.69 17.74
C LEU A 5 22.97 -19.73 16.24
N ILE A 6 22.92 -20.93 15.66
CA ILE A 6 22.55 -21.14 14.25
C ILE A 6 21.05 -20.86 14.05
N ALA A 7 20.18 -21.32 14.96
CA ALA A 7 18.75 -21.05 14.90
C ALA A 7 18.42 -19.55 14.99
N SER A 8 19.13 -18.81 15.85
CA SER A 8 18.97 -17.36 15.99
C SER A 8 19.40 -16.57 14.74
N ALA A 9 20.46 -17.02 14.05
CA ALA A 9 20.94 -16.38 12.82
C ALA A 9 19.95 -16.52 11.66
N VAL A 10 19.30 -17.69 11.53
CA VAL A 10 18.29 -17.94 10.50
C VAL A 10 17.01 -17.15 10.79
N ALA A 11 16.58 -17.08 12.06
CA ALA A 11 15.42 -16.29 12.45
C ALA A 11 15.61 -14.78 12.18
N ALA A 12 16.81 -14.25 12.43
CA ALA A 12 17.15 -12.87 12.10
C ALA A 12 17.11 -12.62 10.58
N ALA A 13 17.71 -13.50 9.77
CA ALA A 13 17.73 -13.35 8.30
C ALA A 13 16.33 -13.35 7.65
N LEU A 14 15.39 -14.12 8.21
CA LEU A 14 14.00 -14.18 7.74
C LEU A 14 13.16 -12.97 8.18
N ALA A 15 13.58 -12.25 9.23
CA ALA A 15 12.88 -11.07 9.71
C ALA A 15 13.22 -9.80 8.90
N LEU A 16 14.43 -9.70 8.32
CA LEU A 16 14.87 -8.49 7.60
C LEU A 16 13.96 -8.02 6.45
N PRO A 17 13.42 -8.91 5.58
CA PRO A 17 12.56 -8.48 4.46
C PRO A 17 11.24 -7.88 4.94
N ALA A 18 10.73 -8.32 6.09
CA ALA A 18 9.48 -7.82 6.66
C ALA A 18 9.63 -6.40 7.23
N VAL A 19 10.82 -6.03 7.71
CA VAL A 19 11.09 -4.68 8.24
C VAL A 19 11.26 -3.67 7.11
N ALA A 20 11.87 -4.04 5.99
CA ALA A 20 12.08 -3.13 4.87
C ALA A 20 10.77 -2.60 4.24
N ALA A 21 9.70 -3.40 4.26
CA ALA A 21 8.38 -3.00 3.76
C ALA A 21 7.58 -2.10 4.73
N ALA A 22 7.97 -2.05 6.02
CA ALA A 22 7.27 -1.31 7.05
C ALA A 22 7.74 0.16 7.19
N GLN A 23 8.83 0.54 6.52
CA GLN A 23 9.46 1.86 6.69
C GLN A 23 8.95 2.96 5.73
N ALA A 24 8.00 2.66 4.84
CA ALA A 24 7.42 3.69 3.99
C ALA A 24 6.43 4.54 4.82
N GLY A 25 6.80 5.78 5.10
CA GLY A 25 5.86 6.78 5.63
C GLY A 25 4.67 7.00 4.69
N PRO A 26 3.66 7.80 5.09
CA PRO A 26 2.53 8.12 4.22
C PRO A 26 3.03 8.65 2.87
N THR A 27 2.43 8.21 1.76
CA THR A 27 2.69 8.82 0.44
C THR A 27 2.56 10.34 0.59
N PRO A 28 3.63 11.11 0.32
CA PRO A 28 3.54 12.56 0.37
C PRO A 28 2.40 13.03 -0.50
N ALA A 29 1.57 13.93 0.01
CA ALA A 29 0.55 14.56 -0.82
C ALA A 29 1.25 15.20 -2.03
N PRO A 30 0.74 15.00 -3.26
CA PRO A 30 1.33 15.64 -4.42
C PRO A 30 1.36 17.17 -4.29
N SER A 31 2.26 17.83 -5.02
CA SER A 31 2.35 19.30 -5.04
C SER A 31 1.16 19.99 -5.71
N TYR A 32 0.24 19.22 -6.30
CA TYR A 32 -0.99 19.67 -6.93
C TYR A 32 -2.20 19.29 -6.08
N ALA A 33 -3.34 19.94 -6.33
CA ALA A 33 -4.61 19.54 -5.72
C ALA A 33 -4.97 18.11 -6.16
N ALA A 34 -4.91 17.17 -5.23
CA ALA A 34 -5.12 15.75 -5.47
C ALA A 34 -6.37 15.24 -4.77
N GLU A 35 -6.96 14.18 -5.31
CA GLU A 35 -8.08 13.45 -4.73
C GLU A 35 -7.75 11.95 -4.66
N LYS A 36 -8.39 11.25 -3.72
CA LYS A 36 -8.30 9.78 -3.66
C LYS A 36 -9.25 9.21 -4.70
N CYS A 37 -8.74 8.36 -5.59
CA CYS A 37 -9.55 7.63 -6.55
C CYS A 37 -9.53 6.15 -6.23
N PHE A 38 -10.67 5.63 -5.81
CA PHE A 38 -10.85 4.24 -5.39
C PHE A 38 -11.18 3.34 -6.58
N GLY A 39 -10.82 2.05 -6.48
CA GLY A 39 -11.21 1.03 -7.46
C GLY A 39 -10.41 1.05 -8.77
N ILE A 40 -9.28 1.76 -8.81
CA ILE A 40 -8.45 1.89 -10.03
C ILE A 40 -7.01 1.40 -9.84
N ALA A 41 -6.61 1.05 -8.62
CA ALA A 41 -5.27 0.57 -8.32
C ALA A 41 -5.05 -0.83 -8.92
N LYS A 42 -3.84 -1.13 -9.41
CA LYS A 42 -3.43 -2.51 -9.66
C LYS A 42 -3.12 -3.22 -8.34
N ALA A 43 -3.14 -4.55 -8.36
CA ALA A 43 -2.63 -5.37 -7.26
C ALA A 43 -1.20 -4.91 -6.89
N GLY A 44 -0.96 -4.69 -5.60
CA GLY A 44 0.31 -4.20 -5.08
C GLY A 44 0.65 -2.75 -5.41
N ALA A 45 -0.27 -1.97 -5.98
CA ALA A 45 -0.03 -0.59 -6.41
C ALA A 45 -1.03 0.43 -5.82
N ASN A 46 -1.63 0.13 -4.67
CA ASN A 46 -2.43 1.09 -3.90
C ASN A 46 -1.52 2.03 -3.09
N ASP A 47 -2.02 3.23 -2.83
CA ASP A 47 -1.44 4.15 -1.84
C ASP A 47 -1.73 3.71 -0.40
N CYS A 48 -1.04 4.31 0.57
CA CYS A 48 -1.20 3.98 1.99
C CYS A 48 -2.66 4.12 2.47
N ALA A 49 -3.03 3.27 3.43
CA ALA A 49 -4.36 3.10 3.99
C ALA A 49 -5.41 2.54 3.01
N SER A 50 -6.21 1.60 3.50
CA SER A 50 -7.41 1.11 2.81
C SER A 50 -8.66 1.82 3.35
N MET A 51 -9.71 1.91 2.55
CA MET A 51 -11.01 2.48 2.97
C MET A 51 -11.57 1.76 4.21
N THR A 52 -11.38 0.45 4.28
CA THR A 52 -11.88 -0.42 5.35
C THR A 52 -10.94 -0.50 6.56
N GLY A 53 -9.76 0.14 6.50
CA GLY A 53 -8.77 0.08 7.57
C GLY A 53 -8.11 -1.29 7.76
N THR A 54 -8.25 -2.20 6.79
CA THR A 54 -7.68 -3.56 6.83
C THR A 54 -6.16 -3.60 6.74
N HIS A 55 -5.57 -2.54 6.19
CA HIS A 55 -4.13 -2.24 6.26
C HIS A 55 -3.88 -0.74 6.13
N SER A 56 -2.67 -0.34 6.53
CA SER A 56 -2.17 1.03 6.45
C SER A 56 -1.07 1.25 5.41
N CYS A 57 -0.38 0.20 4.96
CA CYS A 57 0.75 0.33 4.03
C CYS A 57 0.29 0.41 2.56
N ALA A 58 1.08 1.11 1.75
CA ALA A 58 1.00 1.05 0.29
C ALA A 58 1.37 -0.35 -0.21
N GLY A 59 0.88 -0.69 -1.40
CA GLY A 59 1.18 -1.96 -2.07
C GLY A 59 0.63 -3.22 -1.40
N MET A 60 -0.37 -3.08 -0.55
CA MET A 60 -1.02 -4.17 0.18
C MET A 60 -2.27 -4.73 -0.52
N SER A 61 -2.76 -4.04 -1.56
CA SER A 61 -3.86 -4.50 -2.40
C SER A 61 -3.52 -5.84 -3.02
N LYS A 62 -4.41 -6.81 -2.90
CA LYS A 62 -4.19 -8.18 -3.39
C LYS A 62 -4.72 -8.41 -4.80
N VAL A 63 -5.60 -7.54 -5.29
CA VAL A 63 -6.31 -7.70 -6.55
C VAL A 63 -6.35 -6.37 -7.29
N ASP A 64 -6.46 -6.44 -8.62
CA ASP A 64 -6.69 -5.25 -9.42
C ASP A 64 -8.08 -4.67 -9.11
N ALA A 65 -8.18 -3.34 -9.12
CA ALA A 65 -9.41 -2.58 -8.98
C ALA A 65 -10.22 -2.88 -7.70
N ASP A 66 -9.56 -3.21 -6.59
CA ASP A 66 -10.23 -3.36 -5.30
C ASP A 66 -10.95 -2.04 -4.92
N PRO A 67 -12.29 -2.05 -4.69
CA PRO A 67 -13.07 -0.84 -4.41
C PRO A 67 -12.76 -0.19 -3.04
N ASN A 68 -11.96 -0.85 -2.21
CA ASN A 68 -11.48 -0.34 -0.92
C ASN A 68 -10.09 0.28 -1.04
N GLU A 69 -9.41 0.07 -2.17
CA GLU A 69 -8.07 0.56 -2.43
C GLU A 69 -8.09 1.77 -3.34
N TRP A 70 -7.13 2.66 -3.15
CA TRP A 70 -7.08 3.93 -3.86
C TRP A 70 -5.66 4.31 -4.28
N VAL A 71 -5.60 5.25 -5.22
CA VAL A 71 -4.39 6.00 -5.56
C VAL A 71 -4.70 7.50 -5.63
N TYR A 72 -3.70 8.35 -5.40
CA TYR A 72 -3.83 9.78 -5.67
C TYR A 72 -3.92 10.06 -7.17
N VAL A 73 -4.88 10.91 -7.54
CA VAL A 73 -4.99 11.49 -8.88
C VAL A 73 -5.19 13.00 -8.77
N PRO A 74 -4.94 13.79 -9.84
CA PRO A 74 -5.33 15.20 -9.85
C PRO A 74 -6.82 15.38 -9.57
N ALA A 75 -7.18 16.40 -8.81
CA ALA A 75 -8.56 16.69 -8.46
C ALA A 75 -9.47 16.81 -9.70
N GLY A 76 -10.64 16.18 -9.65
CA GLY A 76 -11.60 16.10 -10.75
C GLY A 76 -11.24 15.12 -11.87
N TYR A 77 -10.18 14.32 -11.71
CA TYR A 77 -9.78 13.33 -12.72
C TYR A 77 -10.44 11.97 -12.49
N CYS A 78 -10.76 11.60 -11.26
CA CYS A 78 -11.28 10.27 -10.92
C CYS A 78 -12.60 9.96 -11.65
N SER A 79 -13.48 10.96 -11.80
CA SER A 79 -14.75 10.82 -12.53
C SER A 79 -14.60 10.56 -14.03
N ARG A 80 -13.40 10.76 -14.59
CA ARG A 80 -13.07 10.50 -16.00
C ARG A 80 -12.58 9.08 -16.24
N ILE A 81 -12.36 8.30 -15.17
CA ILE A 81 -11.88 6.93 -15.22
C ILE A 81 -13.08 6.00 -15.05
N VAL A 82 -13.24 5.05 -15.98
CA VAL A 82 -14.29 4.03 -15.88
C VAL A 82 -14.11 3.24 -14.58
N GLY A 83 -15.15 3.22 -13.74
CA GLY A 83 -15.13 2.56 -12.43
C GLY A 83 -14.46 3.34 -11.30
N GLY A 84 -13.83 4.49 -11.58
CA GLY A 84 -13.25 5.36 -10.57
C GLY A 84 -14.33 5.96 -9.66
N GLN A 85 -14.06 5.98 -8.35
CA GLN A 85 -14.96 6.57 -7.35
C GLN A 85 -14.19 7.47 -6.40
N THR A 86 -14.70 8.68 -6.19
CA THR A 86 -14.31 9.54 -5.07
C THR A 86 -15.23 9.21 -3.89
N LYS A 87 -14.68 9.06 -2.69
CA LYS A 87 -15.44 8.79 -1.45
C LYS A 87 -15.09 9.81 -0.38
#